data_AF-L7FDR4-F1
#
_entry.id   AF-L7FDR4-F1
#
_cell.length_a   1.000
_cell.length_b   1.000
_cell.length_c   1.000
_cell.angle_alpha   90.00
_cell.angle_beta   90.00
_cell.angle_gamma   90.00
#
_symmetry.space_group_name_H-M   'P 1'
#
loop_
_entity.id
_entity.type
_entity.pdbx_description
1 polymer ?
#
loop_
_entity_poly.entity_id
_entity_poly.type
_entity_poly.pdbx_seq_one_letter_code
_entity_poly.pdbx_strand_id
1 'polypeptide(L)'
;MPRSLKKGPFVDDHLIKKVDVQNEAGSKNVIKTWSRRSMIIPAMLGHTIAVHNGKTHIPVFVTESMVGHKLGEFSPTRTFRGHVKDDRKSKRR
;
A
#
# COMPACT_ATOMS: atom_id res chain seq x y z
N MET A 1 -11.85 4.75 8.28
CA MET A 1 -12.26 4.49 9.68
C MET A 1 -11.20 3.67 10.41
N PRO A 2 -10.64 4.20 11.51
CA PRO A 2 -9.72 3.47 12.37
C PRO A 2 -10.45 2.39 13.18
N ARG A 3 -9.77 1.30 13.53
CA ARG A 3 -10.32 0.32 14.49
C ARG A 3 -10.22 0.87 15.91
N SER A 4 -11.01 0.32 16.82
CA SER A 4 -10.87 0.62 18.25
C SER A 4 -9.47 0.28 18.75
N LEU A 5 -8.87 1.17 19.55
CA LEU A 5 -7.53 1.02 20.14
C LEU A 5 -7.38 -0.27 20.95
N LYS A 6 -8.44 -0.73 21.63
CA LYS A 6 -8.44 -1.97 22.42
C LYS A 6 -8.18 -3.23 21.60
N LYS A 7 -8.42 -3.21 20.28
CA LYS A 7 -8.36 -4.40 19.41
C LYS A 7 -7.00 -4.59 18.71
N GLY A 8 -6.04 -3.69 18.93
CA GLY A 8 -4.73 -3.70 18.27
C GLY A 8 -4.75 -3.30 16.78
N PRO A 9 -3.60 -3.28 16.09
CA PRO A 9 -3.53 -3.07 14.65
C PRO A 9 -4.12 -4.26 13.88
N PHE A 10 -4.68 -4.01 12.70
CA PHE A 10 -5.15 -5.08 11.80
C PHE A 10 -4.17 -5.23 10.64
N VAL A 11 -3.72 -6.46 10.41
CA VAL A 11 -2.98 -6.85 9.21
C VAL A 11 -3.47 -8.21 8.77
N ASP A 12 -3.53 -8.40 7.45
CA ASP A 12 -3.93 -9.66 6.85
C ASP A 12 -2.86 -10.75 7.06
N ASP A 13 -3.30 -11.95 7.44
CA ASP A 13 -2.40 -13.06 7.78
C ASP A 13 -1.47 -13.44 6.62
N HIS A 14 -1.97 -13.39 5.39
CA HIS A 14 -1.17 -13.70 4.20
C HIS A 14 -0.08 -12.65 3.94
N LEU A 15 -0.28 -11.40 4.39
CA LEU A 15 0.69 -10.33 4.23
C LEU A 15 1.78 -10.46 5.29
N ILE A 16 1.40 -10.72 6.54
CA ILE A 16 2.34 -10.96 7.66
C ILE A 16 3.28 -12.11 7.30
N LYS A 17 2.73 -13.27 6.93
CA LYS A 17 3.54 -14.45 6.58
C LYS A 17 4.59 -14.17 5.50
N LYS A 18 4.26 -13.37 4.49
CA LYS A 18 5.20 -13.00 3.43
C LYS A 18 6.31 -12.06 3.92
N VAL A 19 5.96 -11.15 4.81
CA VAL A 19 6.93 -10.22 5.42
C VAL A 19 7.87 -10.99 6.35
N ASP A 20 7.35 -11.88 7.18
CA ASP A 20 8.14 -12.69 8.11
C ASP A 20 9.16 -13.55 7.37
N VAL A 21 8.72 -14.28 6.33
CA VAL A 21 9.62 -15.08 5.47
C VAL A 21 10.72 -14.23 4.83
N GLN A 22 10.39 -13.01 4.38
CA GLN A 22 11.38 -12.12 3.79
C GLN A 22 12.36 -11.55 4.83
N ASN A 23 11.88 -11.28 6.04
CA ASN A 23 12.68 -10.78 7.14
C ASN A 23 13.68 -11.85 7.62
N GLU A 24 13.23 -13.11 7.75
CA GLU A 24 14.09 -14.26 8.04
C GLU A 24 15.15 -14.48 6.95
N ALA A 25 14.75 -14.37 5.68
CA ALA A 25 15.67 -14.51 4.55
C ALA A 25 16.56 -13.28 4.31
N GLY A 26 16.33 -12.16 5.00
CA GLY A 26 17.01 -10.88 4.76
C GLY A 26 16.81 -10.31 3.35
N SER A 27 15.85 -10.83 2.57
CA SER A 27 15.64 -10.49 1.17
C SER A 27 14.51 -9.47 1.00
N LYS A 28 14.77 -8.38 0.27
CA LYS A 28 13.82 -7.26 0.11
C LYS A 28 13.09 -7.31 -1.23
N ASN A 29 12.48 -8.45 -1.52
CA ASN A 29 11.71 -8.64 -2.75
C ASN A 29 10.37 -7.90 -2.70
N VAL A 30 9.89 -7.43 -3.86
CA VAL A 30 8.62 -6.70 -3.93
C VAL A 30 7.44 -7.61 -3.58
N ILE A 31 6.71 -7.29 -2.51
CA ILE A 31 5.53 -8.03 -2.06
C ILE A 31 4.29 -7.46 -2.73
N LYS A 32 3.58 -8.27 -3.54
CA LYS A 32 2.27 -7.89 -4.08
C LYS A 32 1.16 -8.12 -3.06
N THR A 33 0.28 -7.13 -2.89
CA THR A 33 -0.87 -7.22 -1.99
C THR A 33 -2.13 -6.59 -2.58
N TRP A 34 -3.25 -7.25 -2.32
CA TRP A 34 -4.60 -6.72 -2.52
C TRP A 34 -5.19 -6.16 -1.22
N SER A 35 -4.57 -6.45 -0.08
CA SER A 35 -5.07 -6.03 1.21
C SER A 35 -4.69 -4.58 1.50
N ARG A 36 -5.54 -3.66 1.01
CA ARG A 36 -5.42 -2.21 1.25
C ARG A 36 -5.80 -1.80 2.68
N ARG A 37 -6.46 -2.70 3.42
CA ARG A 37 -6.98 -2.47 4.78
C ARG A 37 -5.93 -2.69 5.87
N SER A 38 -4.83 -3.37 5.55
CA SER A 38 -3.74 -3.67 6.48
C SER A 38 -3.03 -2.40 6.91
N MET A 39 -2.74 -2.31 8.21
CA MET A 39 -1.91 -1.28 8.82
C MET A 39 -0.43 -1.60 8.63
N ILE A 40 0.38 -0.56 8.49
CA ILE A 40 1.84 -0.71 8.42
C ILE A 40 2.37 -0.93 9.85
N ILE A 41 3.03 -2.06 10.05
CA ILE A 41 3.68 -2.46 11.31
C ILE A 41 5.19 -2.22 11.17
N PRO A 42 5.93 -1.91 12.25
CA PRO A 42 7.39 -1.74 12.21
C PRO A 42 8.17 -2.89 11.54
N ALA A 43 7.67 -4.13 11.58
CA ALA A 43 8.27 -5.28 10.89
C ALA A 43 8.32 -5.13 9.35
N MET A 44 7.54 -4.22 8.77
CA MET A 44 7.50 -3.97 7.32
C MET A 44 8.48 -2.88 6.87
N LEU A 45 9.27 -2.30 7.78
CA LEU A 45 10.20 -1.22 7.45
C LEU A 45 11.26 -1.67 6.44
N GLY A 46 11.47 -0.86 5.40
CA GLY A 46 12.42 -1.18 4.34
C GLY A 46 11.96 -2.22 3.32
N HIS A 47 10.73 -2.74 3.44
CA HIS A 47 10.11 -3.56 2.40
C HIS A 47 9.43 -2.69 1.34
N THR A 48 9.40 -3.17 0.10
CA THR A 48 8.60 -2.57 -0.97
C THR A 48 7.33 -3.38 -1.15
N ILE A 49 6.19 -2.75 -0.90
CA ILE A 49 4.86 -3.37 -0.98
C ILE A 49 4.14 -2.80 -2.20
N ALA A 50 3.85 -3.66 -3.17
CA ALA A 50 3.07 -3.31 -4.35
C ALA A 50 1.57 -3.43 -4.04
N VAL A 51 0.92 -2.29 -3.77
CA VAL A 51 -0.48 -2.20 -3.34
C VAL A 51 -1.41 -2.05 -4.53
N HIS A 52 -2.40 -2.93 -4.65
CA HIS A 52 -3.39 -2.86 -5.71
C HIS A 52 -4.31 -1.63 -5.56
N ASN A 53 -4.50 -0.86 -6.65
CA ASN A 53 -5.39 0.31 -6.67
C ASN A 53 -6.73 0.09 -7.41
N GLY A 54 -7.01 -1.13 -7.86
CA GLY A 54 -8.16 -1.49 -8.70
C GLY A 54 -7.83 -1.70 -10.18
N LYS A 55 -6.62 -1.31 -10.62
CA LYS A 55 -6.14 -1.56 -11.99
C LYS A 55 -4.74 -2.14 -12.01
N THR A 56 -3.81 -1.51 -11.29
CA THR A 56 -2.40 -1.90 -11.23
C THR A 56 -1.93 -2.02 -9.78
N HIS A 57 -0.75 -2.59 -9.58
CA HIS A 57 -0.08 -2.58 -8.29
C HIS A 57 0.94 -1.45 -8.27
N ILE A 58 0.77 -0.52 -7.34
CA ILE A 58 1.67 0.63 -7.15
C ILE A 58 2.73 0.21 -6.11
N PRO A 59 4.03 0.24 -6.45
CA PRO A 59 5.08 -0.05 -5.48
C PRO A 59 5.19 1.10 -4.47
N VAL A 60 5.03 0.77 -3.19
CA VAL A 60 5.20 1.69 -2.06
C VAL A 60 6.37 1.20 -1.23
N PHE A 61 7.40 2.03 -1.08
CA PHE A 61 8.51 1.76 -0.18
C PHE A 61 8.15 2.22 1.23
N VAL A 62 8.25 1.32 2.21
CA VAL A 62 7.80 1.58 3.58
C VAL A 62 8.89 2.27 4.40
N THR A 63 8.56 3.45 4.93
CA THR A 63 9.42 4.26 5.81
C THR A 63 8.81 4.35 7.22
N GLU A 64 9.60 4.81 8.20
CA GLU A 64 9.17 4.87 9.61
C GLU A 64 8.00 5.81 9.85
N SER A 65 7.93 6.93 9.12
CA SER A 65 6.81 7.87 9.21
C SER A 65 5.48 7.30 8.72
N MET A 66 5.49 6.14 8.04
CA MET A 66 4.28 5.48 7.55
C MET A 66 3.69 4.48 8.56
N VAL A 67 4.36 4.21 9.68
CA VAL A 67 3.86 3.28 10.70
C VAL A 67 2.54 3.80 11.28
N GLY A 68 1.56 2.90 11.42
CA GLY A 68 0.22 3.25 11.91
C GLY A 68 -0.76 3.70 10.83
N HIS A 69 -0.30 4.02 9.62
CA HIS A 69 -1.16 4.27 8.46
C HIS A 69 -1.60 2.98 7.78
N LYS A 70 -2.66 3.04 6.96
CA LYS A 70 -3.07 1.90 6.13
C LYS A 70 -2.40 1.94 4.76
N LEU A 71 -2.09 0.77 4.22
CA LEU A 71 -1.51 0.64 2.86
C LEU A 71 -2.36 1.30 1.78
N GLY A 72 -3.68 1.33 1.94
CA GLY A 72 -4.60 1.96 1.00
C GLY A 72 -4.44 3.49 0.88
N GLU A 73 -3.88 4.16 1.87
CA GLU A 73 -3.67 5.61 1.87
C GLU A 73 -2.60 6.03 0.86
N PHE A 74 -1.62 5.15 0.61
CA PHE A 74 -0.51 5.38 -0.31
C PHE A 74 -0.81 4.93 -1.75
N SER A 75 -2.03 4.46 -2.02
CA SER A 75 -2.44 3.91 -3.32
C SER A 75 -3.77 4.53 -3.77
N PRO A 76 -3.74 5.63 -4.56
CA PRO A 76 -4.94 6.33 -5.00
C PRO A 76 -5.74 5.49 -6.01
N THR A 77 -7.05 5.41 -5.81
CA THR A 77 -7.96 4.57 -6.62
C THR A 77 -8.62 5.31 -7.78
N ARG A 78 -8.72 6.64 -7.71
CA ARG A 78 -9.34 7.47 -8.74
C ARG A 78 -8.38 8.57 -9.14
N THR A 79 -8.25 8.82 -10.44
CA THR A 79 -7.48 9.95 -10.97
C THR A 79 -8.43 11.12 -11.18
N PHE A 80 -8.57 11.96 -10.15
CA PHE A 80 -9.31 13.21 -10.30
C PHE A 80 -8.45 14.22 -11.06
N ARG A 81 -8.90 14.67 -12.24
CA ARG A 81 -8.16 15.59 -13.11
C ARG A 81 -8.56 17.06 -12.93
N GLY A 82 -9.46 17.37 -12.00
CA GLY A 82 -10.02 18.71 -11.80
C GLY A 82 -11.37 18.91 -12.47
N HIS A 83 -12.03 20.03 -12.15
CA HIS A 83 -13.32 20.45 -12.72
C HIS A 83 -13.18 21.34 -13.97
N VAL A 84 -11.98 21.44 -14.55
CA VAL A 84 -11.75 22.30 -15.72
C VAL A 84 -11.86 21.48 -17.00
N LYS A 85 -12.79 21.89 -17.87
CA LYS A 85 -12.91 21.45 -19.27
C LYS A 85 -11.69 21.93 -20.06
N ASP A 86 -10.54 21.29 -19.91
CA ASP A 86 -9.48 21.43 -20.90
C ASP A 86 -8.98 20.02 -21.25
N ASP A 87 -9.76 19.40 -22.13
CA ASP A 87 -9.54 18.05 -22.63
C ASP A 87 -8.37 18.04 -23.63
N ARG A 88 -7.17 18.41 -23.17
CA ARG A 88 -5.93 18.40 -24.00
C ARG A 88 -5.35 16.99 -24.17
N LYS A 89 -6.18 15.96 -24.24
CA LYS A 89 -5.73 14.57 -24.42
C LYS A 89 -6.42 13.80 -25.54
N SER A 90 -7.12 14.47 -26.47
CA SER A 90 -7.56 13.88 -27.74
C SER A 90 -6.70 14.25 -28.96
N LYS A 91 -5.39 14.49 -28.78
CA LYS A 91 -4.42 14.43 -29.88
C LYS A 91 -3.40 13.34 -29.59
N ARG A 92 -3.82 12.08 -29.79
CA ARG A 92 -2.89 11.01 -30.14
C ARG A 92 -2.81 10.99 -31.66
N ARG A 93 -1.59 11.21 -32.15
CA ARG A 93 -1.18 10.97 -33.54
C ARG A 93 -1.12 9.46 -33.77
#